data_AF-A0AAT9HIN8-F1
#
_entry.id   AF-A0AAT9HIN8-F1
#
_cell.length_a   1.000
_cell.length_b   1.000
_cell.length_c   1.000
_cell.angle_alpha   90.00
_cell.angle_beta   90.00
_cell.angle_gamma   90.00
#
_symmetry.space_group_name_H-M   'P 1'
#
loop_
_entity.id
_entity.type
_entity.pdbx_description
1 polymer ?
#
loop_
_entity_poly.entity_id
_entity_poly.type
_entity_poly.pdbx_seq_one_letter_code
_entity_poly.pdbx_strand_id
1 'polypeptide(L)'
;MRYRALDRAGNVSAERSVEFTVVAPQSDDTTAPETSATVTGEKNDAGDYIDMATVTVTASDTGTGVNTIEYAIGADGAWQPYTGPVMVHQVGTHTVRYRATDRAGNAAAAKSVAFTVVAAPRGTPPRRPPV
;
A
#
# COMPACT_ATOMS: atom_id res chain seq x y z
N MET A 1 -60.13 -0.95 7.59
CA MET A 1 -59.12 -1.51 6.67
C MET A 1 -58.33 -2.57 7.40
N ARG A 2 -58.50 -3.84 7.04
CA ARG A 2 -57.82 -5.02 7.57
C ARG A 2 -57.27 -5.79 6.38
N TYR A 3 -56.02 -6.26 6.44
CA TYR A 3 -55.65 -7.50 5.77
C TYR A 3 -54.78 -8.29 6.74
N ARG A 4 -55.34 -9.41 7.19
CA ARG A 4 -54.65 -10.51 7.88
C ARG A 4 -54.71 -11.64 6.87
N ALA A 5 -53.57 -12.18 6.45
CA ALA A 5 -53.54 -13.46 5.77
C ALA A 5 -52.94 -14.46 6.75
N LEU A 6 -53.84 -15.15 7.46
CA LEU A 6 -53.57 -16.49 7.98
C LEU A 6 -53.92 -17.41 6.82
N ASP A 7 -52.93 -18.07 6.22
CA ASP A 7 -53.23 -19.22 5.36
C ASP A 7 -53.22 -20.51 6.18
N ARG A 8 -54.16 -21.39 5.81
CA ARG A 8 -54.36 -22.74 6.30
C ARG A 8 -54.08 -23.67 5.13
N ALA A 9 -52.86 -23.64 4.63
CA ALA A 9 -52.38 -24.62 3.67
C ALA A 9 -50.97 -25.01 4.08
N GLY A 10 -50.81 -26.25 4.54
CA GLY A 10 -49.51 -26.87 4.80
C GLY A 10 -48.72 -27.05 3.50
N ASN A 11 -48.29 -25.94 2.89
CA ASN A 11 -47.36 -25.96 1.77
C ASN A 11 -45.95 -25.80 2.36
N VAL A 12 -45.33 -26.94 2.65
CA VAL A 12 -43.86 -27.02 2.78
C VAL A 12 -43.26 -26.76 1.40
N SER A 13 -42.98 -25.49 1.09
CA SER A 13 -42.06 -25.15 0.00
C SER A 13 -40.65 -25.17 0.58
N ALA A 14 -39.82 -26.07 0.03
CA ALA A 14 -38.41 -26.24 0.38
C ALA A 14 -37.72 -24.89 0.58
N GLU A 15 -36.86 -24.82 1.60
CA GLU A 15 -35.89 -23.74 1.81
C GLU A 15 -35.30 -23.32 0.47
N ARG A 16 -35.80 -22.22 -0.08
CA ARG A 16 -35.07 -21.44 -1.06
C ARG A 16 -34.41 -20.35 -0.27
N SER A 17 -33.14 -20.56 0.04
CA SER A 17 -32.25 -19.50 0.50
C SER A 17 -32.35 -18.37 -0.53
N VAL A 18 -32.97 -17.26 -0.13
CA VAL A 18 -32.81 -16.01 -0.85
C VAL A 18 -31.40 -15.56 -0.55
N GLU A 19 -30.50 -15.69 -1.52
CA GLU A 19 -29.23 -14.97 -1.50
C GLU A 19 -29.57 -13.48 -1.55
N PHE A 20 -29.71 -12.85 -0.37
CA PHE A 20 -29.62 -11.41 -0.28
C PHE A 20 -28.13 -11.10 -0.28
N THR A 21 -27.55 -10.83 -1.45
CA THR A 21 -26.25 -10.18 -1.50
C THR A 21 -26.47 -8.80 -0.88
N VAL A 22 -26.02 -8.60 0.36
CA VAL A 22 -25.77 -7.26 0.88
C VAL A 22 -24.63 -6.71 0.05
N VAL A 23 -24.96 -6.20 -1.14
CA VAL A 23 -24.03 -5.37 -1.90
C VAL A 23 -23.85 -4.15 -1.01
N ALA A 24 -22.65 -3.99 -0.42
CA ALA A 24 -22.30 -2.75 0.27
C ALA A 24 -22.69 -1.60 -0.68
N PRO A 25 -23.38 -0.54 -0.20
CA PRO A 25 -23.78 0.54 -1.09
C PRO A 25 -22.53 0.98 -1.84
N GLN A 26 -22.53 0.85 -3.17
CA GLN A 26 -21.50 1.46 -4.00
C GLN A 26 -21.50 2.92 -3.59
N SER A 27 -20.41 3.35 -2.97
CA SER A 27 -20.28 4.76 -2.67
C SER A 27 -20.24 5.51 -3.99
N ASP A 28 -20.95 6.64 -4.07
CA ASP A 28 -20.93 7.51 -5.26
C ASP A 28 -19.56 8.23 -5.44
N ASP A 29 -18.61 7.93 -4.55
CA ASP A 29 -17.26 8.44 -4.65
C ASP A 29 -16.51 7.82 -5.82
N THR A 30 -16.16 8.67 -6.77
CA THR A 30 -15.37 8.34 -7.96
C THR A 30 -13.95 8.91 -7.88
N THR A 31 -13.54 9.44 -6.72
CA THR A 31 -12.28 10.16 -6.56
C THR A 31 -11.19 9.20 -6.12
N ALA A 32 -10.17 9.02 -6.96
CA ALA A 32 -9.04 8.18 -6.56
C ALA A 32 -8.19 8.86 -5.47
N PRO A 33 -7.63 8.08 -4.52
CA PRO A 33 -6.76 8.62 -3.48
C PRO A 33 -5.49 9.26 -4.07
N GLU A 34 -5.01 10.33 -3.44
CA GLU A 34 -3.72 10.93 -3.75
C GLU A 34 -2.61 10.24 -2.94
N THR A 35 -1.59 9.74 -3.63
CA THR A 35 -0.43 9.06 -3.00
C THR A 35 0.85 9.88 -3.08
N SER A 36 1.66 9.81 -2.03
CA SER A 36 3.00 10.41 -1.99
C SER A 36 4.00 9.47 -1.32
N ALA A 37 5.28 9.60 -1.66
CA ALA A 37 6.35 8.84 -1.02
C ALA A 37 7.55 9.74 -0.75
N THR A 38 8.14 9.55 0.43
CA THR A 38 9.34 10.28 0.88
C THR A 38 10.41 9.26 1.24
N VAL A 39 11.63 9.48 0.74
CA VAL A 39 12.79 8.64 1.06
C VAL A 39 13.72 9.40 1.99
N THR A 40 13.97 8.85 3.18
CA THR A 40 14.85 9.43 4.20
C THR A 40 16.04 8.52 4.49
N GLY A 41 17.12 9.10 5.01
CA GLY A 41 18.37 8.40 5.31
C GLY A 41 19.56 9.33 5.21
N GLU A 42 20.71 8.86 5.67
CA GLU A 42 21.99 9.57 5.51
C GLU A 42 22.39 9.56 4.03
N LYS A 43 22.90 10.69 3.52
CA LYS A 43 23.29 10.83 2.11
C LYS A 43 24.75 11.25 1.98
N ASN A 44 25.40 10.79 0.92
CA ASN A 44 26.69 11.31 0.48
C ASN A 44 26.51 12.64 -0.31
N ASP A 45 27.62 13.26 -0.70
CA ASP A 45 27.63 14.50 -1.49
C ASP A 45 27.00 14.34 -2.90
N ALA A 46 26.89 13.10 -3.39
CA ALA A 46 26.23 12.78 -4.67
C ALA A 46 24.71 12.60 -4.53
N GLY A 47 24.17 12.59 -3.31
CA GLY A 47 22.76 12.37 -3.02
C GLY A 47 22.34 10.91 -2.88
N ASP A 48 23.28 9.96 -2.91
CA ASP A 48 23.04 8.54 -2.66
C ASP A 48 22.92 8.27 -1.15
N TYR A 49 22.06 7.33 -0.79
CA TYR A 49 21.85 6.93 0.61
C TYR A 49 22.99 6.04 1.10
N ILE A 50 23.56 6.34 2.27
CA ILE A 50 24.66 5.58 2.87
C ILE A 50 24.09 4.48 3.75
N ASP A 51 24.48 3.23 3.48
CA ASP A 51 24.09 1.98 4.15
C ASP A 51 22.59 1.63 4.13
N MET A 52 21.69 2.61 4.18
CA MET A 52 20.25 2.41 4.27
C MET A 52 19.44 3.62 3.78
N ALA A 53 18.32 3.33 3.12
CA ALA A 53 17.24 4.27 2.84
C ALA A 53 15.93 3.78 3.47
N THR A 54 15.10 4.71 3.96
CA THR A 54 13.75 4.42 4.48
C THR A 54 12.72 5.10 3.59
N VAL A 55 11.80 4.33 3.03
CA VAL A 55 10.70 4.83 2.20
C VAL A 55 9.42 4.88 3.03
N THR A 56 8.86 6.08 3.17
CA THR A 56 7.56 6.30 3.80
C THR A 56 6.54 6.65 2.74
N VAL A 57 5.49 5.84 2.61
CA VAL A 57 4.36 6.08 1.71
C VAL A 57 3.20 6.66 2.51
N THR A 58 2.54 7.67 1.96
CA THR A 58 1.29 8.23 2.48
C THR A 58 0.24 8.26 1.38
N ALA A 59 -1.02 8.19 1.79
CA ALA A 59 -2.16 8.37 0.91
C ALA A 59 -3.24 9.19 1.63
N SER A 60 -3.90 10.07 0.89
CA SER A 60 -5.01 10.89 1.37
C SER A 60 -6.13 10.87 0.34
N ASP A 61 -7.36 10.74 0.80
CA ASP A 61 -8.55 10.84 -0.01
C ASP A 61 -9.58 11.73 0.70
N THR A 62 -10.27 12.57 -0.07
CA THR A 62 -11.30 13.50 0.42
C THR A 62 -12.72 12.92 0.34
N GLY A 63 -12.91 11.80 -0.36
CA GLY A 63 -14.19 11.13 -0.48
C GLY A 63 -14.43 10.16 0.68
N THR A 64 -14.35 8.86 0.39
CA THR A 64 -14.63 7.77 1.35
C THR A 64 -13.45 7.41 2.23
N GLY A 65 -12.28 7.97 1.94
CA GLY A 65 -11.03 7.71 2.64
C GLY A 65 -10.29 6.50 2.08
N VAL A 66 -9.00 6.42 2.42
CA VAL A 66 -8.13 5.35 1.95
C VAL A 66 -8.48 4.03 2.64
N ASN A 67 -8.62 2.96 1.85
CA ASN A 67 -8.83 1.60 2.33
C ASN A 67 -7.52 0.84 2.47
N THR A 68 -6.72 0.80 1.40
CA THR A 68 -5.43 0.09 1.36
C THR A 68 -4.35 0.92 0.71
N ILE A 69 -3.12 0.74 1.19
CA ILE A 69 -1.90 1.24 0.55
C ILE A 69 -1.06 0.00 0.24
N GLU A 70 -0.51 -0.07 -0.97
CA GLU A 70 0.35 -1.14 -1.41
C GLU A 70 1.65 -0.58 -2.00
N TYR A 71 2.72 -1.35 -1.86
CA TYR A 71 4.02 -1.03 -2.45
C TYR A 71 4.64 -2.26 -3.12
N ALA A 72 5.53 -2.04 -4.06
CA ALA A 72 6.32 -3.08 -4.72
C ALA A 72 7.75 -2.60 -4.90
N ILE A 73 8.73 -3.46 -4.61
CA ILE A 73 10.15 -3.16 -4.80
C ILE A 73 10.60 -3.71 -6.16
N GLY A 74 11.27 -2.86 -6.95
CA GLY A 74 11.67 -3.15 -8.32
C GLY A 74 10.56 -2.91 -9.35
N ALA A 75 10.93 -2.98 -10.63
CA ALA A 75 10.00 -2.81 -11.75
C ALA A 75 8.98 -3.96 -11.87
N ASP A 76 9.37 -5.17 -11.46
CA ASP A 76 8.56 -6.39 -11.59
C ASP A 76 8.19 -7.04 -10.25
N GLY A 77 8.49 -6.35 -9.13
CA GLY A 77 8.11 -6.83 -7.79
C GLY A 77 6.61 -7.02 -7.62
N ALA A 78 6.23 -7.98 -6.78
CA ALA A 78 4.84 -8.16 -6.36
C ALA A 78 4.38 -7.01 -5.45
N TRP A 79 3.11 -6.63 -5.60
CA TRP A 79 2.46 -5.68 -4.69
C TRP A 79 2.27 -6.31 -3.31
N GLN A 80 2.63 -5.56 -2.28
CA GLN A 80 2.53 -5.96 -0.88
C GLN A 80 1.80 -4.87 -0.10
N PRO A 81 1.02 -5.22 0.93
CA PRO A 81 0.37 -4.24 1.78
C PRO A 81 1.42 -3.39 2.49
N TYR A 82 1.24 -2.07 2.45
CA TYR A 82 2.07 -1.13 3.18
C TYR A 82 1.56 -1.02 4.63
N THR A 83 2.30 -1.64 5.55
CA THR A 83 1.97 -1.65 6.99
C THR A 83 2.89 -0.73 7.80
N GLY A 84 3.90 -0.13 7.18
CA GLY A 84 4.88 0.73 7.82
C GLY A 84 6.05 1.07 6.88
N PRO A 85 7.00 1.90 7.34
CA PRO A 85 8.13 2.35 6.53
C PRO A 85 8.96 1.19 5.99
N VAL A 86 9.36 1.28 4.72
CA VAL A 86 10.13 0.24 4.03
C VAL A 86 11.62 0.59 4.13
N MET A 87 12.38 -0.24 4.83
CA MET A 87 13.82 -0.08 4.98
C MET A 87 14.56 -0.88 3.90
N VAL A 88 15.44 -0.20 3.16
CA VAL A 88 16.27 -0.80 2.11
C VAL A 88 17.73 -0.59 2.47
N HIS A 89 18.39 -1.68 2.85
CA HIS A 89 19.80 -1.73 3.25
C HIS A 89 20.71 -2.36 2.18
N GLN A 90 20.13 -2.79 1.06
CA GLN A 90 20.87 -3.42 -0.03
C GLN A 90 21.55 -2.32 -0.85
N VAL A 91 22.85 -2.45 -1.10
CA VAL A 91 23.58 -1.52 -1.98
C VAL A 91 23.10 -1.70 -3.42
N GLY A 92 22.92 -0.59 -4.14
CA GLY A 92 22.47 -0.55 -5.52
C GLY A 92 21.33 0.45 -5.75
N THR A 93 20.86 0.51 -7.00
CA THR A 93 19.69 1.31 -7.36
C THR A 93 18.42 0.51 -7.09
N HIS A 94 17.49 1.16 -6.40
CA HIS A 94 16.19 0.61 -6.04
C HIS A 94 15.09 1.49 -6.60
N THR A 95 13.98 0.86 -6.98
CA THR A 95 12.75 1.56 -7.35
C THR A 95 11.65 1.02 -6.47
N VAL A 96 10.92 1.89 -5.78
CA VAL A 96 9.73 1.52 -5.02
C VAL A 96 8.52 2.09 -5.73
N ARG A 97 7.64 1.20 -6.18
CA ARG A 97 6.33 1.55 -6.71
C ARG A 97 5.31 1.53 -5.58
N TYR A 98 4.34 2.43 -5.62
CA TYR A 98 3.31 2.55 -4.60
C TYR A 98 1.97 2.95 -5.22
N ARG A 99 0.89 2.42 -4.66
CA ARG A 99 -0.50 2.72 -5.04
C ARG A 99 -1.40 2.64 -3.80
N ALA A 100 -2.58 3.24 -3.90
CA ALA A 100 -3.60 3.14 -2.85
C ALA A 100 -4.96 2.90 -3.47
N THR A 101 -5.86 2.28 -2.71
CA THR A 101 -7.26 2.07 -3.09
C THR A 101 -8.14 2.64 -1.99
N ASP A 102 -9.21 3.34 -2.36
CA ASP A 102 -10.19 3.85 -1.39
C ASP A 102 -11.24 2.78 -1.00
N ARG A 103 -12.23 3.17 -0.19
CA ARG A 103 -13.31 2.26 0.23
C ARG A 103 -14.38 2.05 -0.83
N ALA A 104 -14.49 2.96 -1.81
CA ALA A 104 -15.37 2.83 -2.96
C ALA A 104 -14.80 1.89 -4.04
N GLY A 105 -13.51 1.55 -3.95
CA GLY A 105 -12.79 0.72 -4.91
C GLY A 105 -11.99 1.50 -5.96
N ASN A 106 -11.89 2.83 -5.87
CA ASN A 106 -11.06 3.60 -6.79
C ASN A 106 -9.58 3.43 -6.43
N ALA A 107 -8.80 2.99 -7.42
CA ALA A 107 -7.36 2.83 -7.30
C ALA A 107 -6.62 4.06 -7.83
N ALA A 108 -5.69 4.60 -7.04
CA ALA A 108 -4.75 5.61 -7.47
C ALA A 108 -3.83 5.08 -8.58
N ALA A 109 -3.42 5.97 -9.48
CA ALA A 109 -2.35 5.67 -10.42
C ALA A 109 -1.09 5.24 -9.65
N ALA A 110 -0.45 4.14 -10.10
CA ALA A 110 0.79 3.69 -9.52
C ALA A 110 1.88 4.75 -9.76
N LYS A 111 2.51 5.21 -8.68
CA LYS A 111 3.67 6.11 -8.71
C LYS A 111 4.92 5.34 -8.32
N SER A 112 6.08 5.89 -8.60
CA SER A 112 7.36 5.27 -8.28
C SER A 112 8.38 6.28 -7.79
N VAL A 113 9.22 5.87 -6.85
CA VAL A 113 10.42 6.61 -6.41
C VAL A 113 11.66 5.74 -6.62
N ALA A 114 12.71 6.34 -7.17
CA ALA A 114 14.00 5.69 -7.38
C ALA A 114 15.06 6.32 -6.47
N PHE A 115 15.93 5.49 -5.92
CA PHE A 115 17.04 5.92 -5.08
C PHE A 115 18.19 4.92 -5.16
N THR A 116 19.40 5.38 -4.87
CA THR A 116 20.60 4.53 -4.81
C THR A 116 21.07 4.43 -3.37
N VAL A 117 21.44 3.22 -2.95
CA VAL A 117 22.09 2.97 -1.67
C VAL A 117 23.55 2.57 -1.95
N VAL A 118 24.49 3.18 -1.24
CA VAL A 118 25.93 2.91 -1.32
C VAL A 118 26.44 2.46 0.05
N ALA A 119 27.47 1.61 0.07
CA ALA A 119 28.13 1.27 1.32
C ALA A 119 28.88 2.49 1.86
N ALA A 120 28.88 2.68 3.18
CA ALA A 120 29.75 3.66 3.80
C ALA A 120 31.21 3.43 3.39
N PRO A 121 31.99 4.51 3.16
CA PRO A 121 33.40 4.36 2.88
C PRO A 121 34.03 3.58 4.03
N ARG A 122 34.69 2.46 3.70
CA ARG A 122 35.43 1.69 4.70
C ARG A 122 36.49 2.62 5.26
N GLY A 123 36.32 3.06 6.50
CA GLY A 123 37.39 3.75 7.22
C GLY A 123 38.64 2.87 7.13
N THR A 124 39.73 3.41 6.61
CA THR A 124 41.01 2.71 6.57
C THR A 124 41.29 2.14 7.96
N PRO A 125 41.47 0.82 8.13
CA PRO A 125 41.85 0.29 9.43
C PRO A 125 43.17 0.95 9.84
N PRO A 126 43.34 1.35 11.11
CA PRO A 126 44.57 1.97 11.56
C PRO A 126 45.74 1.04 11.23
N ARG A 127 46.75 1.58 10.52
CA ARG A 127 47.96 0.85 10.19
C ARG A 127 48.62 0.41 11.50
N ARG A 128 48.62 -0.89 11.79
CA ARG A 128 49.35 -1.45 12.93
C ARG A 128 50.82 -1.01 12.80
N PRO A 129 51.41 -0.32 13.81
CA PRO A 129 52.82 0.05 13.73
C PRO A 129 53.68 -1.23 13.66
N PRO A 130 54.79 -1.22 12.91
CA PRO A 130 55.73 -2.32 12.94
C PRO A 130 56.29 -2.50 14.36
N VAL A 131 56.41 -3.76 14.79
CA VAL A 131 57.05 -4.18 16.05
C VAL A 131 58.55 -4.00 15.99
#